data_AF-A0A834JJR4-F1
#
_entry.id   AF-A0A834JJR4-F1
#
_cell.length_a   1.000
_cell.length_b   1.000
_cell.length_c   1.000
_cell.angle_alpha   90.00
_cell.angle_beta   90.00
_cell.angle_gamma   90.00
#
_symmetry.space_group_name_H-M   'P 1'
#
loop_
_entity.id
_entity.type
_entity.pdbx_description
1 polymer ?
#
loop_
_entity_poly.entity_id
_entity_poly.type
_entity_poly.pdbx_seq_one_letter_code
_entity_poly.pdbx_strand_id
1 'polypeptide(L)' 'MFIITIDRYFFSAEKTWKCWQCSKQYVWKDSLKKHLRVECGKEPKFECKICGRKFKHKHRWQSHRRLIHYIDV' A
#
# COMPACT_ATOMS: atom_id res chain seq x y z
N MET A 1 -1.36 18.25 16.18
CA MET A 1 -2.10 17.00 16.44
C MET A 1 -2.88 16.63 15.19
N PHE A 2 -2.32 15.79 14.31
CA PHE A 2 -3.07 15.31 13.14
C PHE A 2 -4.04 14.24 13.63
N ILE A 3 -5.29 14.64 13.82
CA ILE A 3 -6.36 13.70 14.15
C ILE A 3 -6.39 12.68 13.00
N ILE A 4 -6.15 11.42 13.31
CA ILE A 4 -6.35 10.28 12.41
C ILE A 4 -7.87 10.13 12.29
N THR A 5 -8.53 11.07 11.61
CA THR A 5 -9.97 11.02 11.40
C THR A 5 -10.30 9.93 10.40
N ILE A 6 -11.54 9.49 10.49
CA ILE A 6 -12.12 8.26 9.98
C ILE A 6 -12.38 8.40 8.44
N ASP A 7 -11.73 9.37 7.78
CA ASP A 7 -12.11 9.95 6.49
C ASP A 7 -11.28 9.46 5.29
N ARG A 8 -10.30 8.57 5.49
CA ARG A 8 -9.45 8.05 4.39
C ARG A 8 -10.15 6.96 3.56
N TYR A 9 -11.46 6.86 3.70
CA TYR A 9 -12.30 5.91 3.00
C TYR A 9 -13.75 6.35 3.01
N PHE A 10 -14.52 5.81 2.08
CA PHE A 10 -15.97 6.04 1.98
C PHE A 10 -16.69 4.73 1.65
N PHE A 11 -17.99 4.69 1.95
CA PHE A 11 -18.85 3.59 1.55
C PHE A 11 -19.39 3.84 0.13
N SER A 12 -19.38 2.83 -0.73
CA SER A 12 -19.82 2.90 -2.13
C SER A 12 -21.27 2.42 -2.29
N ALA A 13 -21.90 2.79 -3.41
CA ALA A 13 -23.22 2.28 -3.78
C ALA A 13 -23.25 0.75 -3.97
N GLU A 14 -22.10 0.12 -4.23
CA GLU A 14 -21.92 -1.33 -4.38
C GLU A 14 -21.85 -2.07 -3.03
N LYS A 15 -22.21 -1.39 -1.92
CA LYS A 15 -22.10 -1.91 -0.55
C LYS A 15 -20.68 -2.32 -0.14
N THR A 16 -19.67 -1.64 -0.68
CA THR A 16 -18.26 -1.87 -0.33
C THR A 16 -17.64 -0.62 0.28
N TRP A 17 -16.51 -0.77 0.95
CA TRP A 17 -15.71 0.34 1.46
C TRP A 17 -14.52 0.60 0.54
N LYS A 18 -14.40 1.83 0.06
CA LYS A 18 -13.37 2.24 -0.91
C LYS A 18 -12.28 3.06 -0.26
N CYS A 19 -11.03 2.70 -0.53
CA CYS A 19 -9.86 3.49 -0.14
C CYS A 19 -9.78 4.76 -1.00
N TRP A 20 -9.74 5.94 -0.38
CA TRP A 20 -9.61 7.20 -1.10
C TRP A 20 -8.28 7.29 -1.89
N GLN A 21 -7.18 6.76 -1.35
CA GLN A 21 -5.84 6.95 -1.90
C GLN A 21 -5.51 6.04 -3.10
N CYS A 22 -6.10 4.85 -3.19
CA CYS A 22 -5.80 3.90 -4.27
C CYS A 22 -7.04 3.27 -4.93
N SER A 23 -8.24 3.73 -4.56
CA SER A 23 -9.52 3.26 -5.09
C SER A 23 -9.85 1.77 -4.89
N LYS A 24 -9.02 1.00 -4.16
CA LYS A 24 -9.34 -0.39 -3.82
C LYS A 24 -10.60 -0.49 -2.96
N GLN A 25 -11.41 -1.49 -3.26
CA GLN A 25 -12.65 -1.78 -2.57
C GLN A 25 -12.50 -2.97 -1.63
N TYR A 26 -13.26 -2.96 -0.53
CA TYR A 26 -13.31 -4.01 0.47
C TYR A 26 -14.75 -4.23 0.91
N VAL A 27 -15.22 -5.47 0.94
CA VAL A 27 -16.55 -5.80 1.47
C VAL A 27 -16.67 -5.37 2.95
N TRP A 28 -15.60 -5.58 3.72
CA TRP A 28 -15.58 -5.31 5.15
C TRP A 28 -14.75 -4.07 5.50
N LYS A 29 -15.30 -3.24 6.40
CA LYS A 29 -14.66 -2.01 6.90
C LYS A 29 -13.31 -2.30 7.55
N ASP A 30 -13.18 -3.40 8.28
CA ASP A 30 -11.92 -3.74 8.96
C ASP A 30 -10.82 -4.19 8.00
N SER A 31 -11.17 -4.85 6.90
CA SER A 31 -10.23 -5.16 5.82
C SER A 31 -9.64 -3.90 5.20
N LEU A 32 -10.48 -2.89 4.97
CA LEU A 32 -10.04 -1.59 4.51
C LEU A 32 -9.19 -0.85 5.55
N LYS A 33 -9.56 -0.86 6.84
CA LYS A 33 -8.72 -0.25 7.90
C LYS A 33 -7.34 -0.89 7.94
N LYS A 34 -7.26 -2.22 7.84
CA LYS A 34 -5.99 -2.95 7.75
C LYS A 34 -5.20 -2.50 6.52
N HIS A 35 -5.84 -2.44 5.36
CA HIS A 35 -5.21 -1.92 4.14
C HIS A 35 -4.66 -0.51 4.32
N LEU A 36 -5.45 0.41 4.89
CA LEU A 36 -5.01 1.78 5.15
C LEU A 36 -3.78 1.81 6.05
N ARG A 37 -3.71 0.95 7.07
CA ARG A 37 -2.54 0.88 7.96
C ARG A 37 -1.29 0.33 7.27
N VAL A 38 -1.43 -0.73 6.47
CA VAL A 38 -0.27 -1.50 5.97
C VAL A 38 0.17 -1.15 4.55
N GLU A 39 -0.71 -0.57 3.75
CA GLU A 39 -0.42 -0.11 2.40
C GLU A 39 -0.44 1.41 2.33
N CYS A 40 -1.59 2.07 2.51
CA CYS A 40 -1.71 3.51 2.22
C CYS A 40 -0.98 4.42 3.23
N GLY A 41 -1.01 4.06 4.50
CA GLY A 41 -0.33 4.74 5.61
C GLY A 41 1.09 4.25 5.85
N LYS A 42 1.58 3.27 5.07
CA LYS A 42 2.96 2.81 5.15
C LYS A 42 3.81 3.56 4.13
N GLU A 43 4.77 4.32 4.61
CA GLU A 43 5.75 4.96 3.73
C GLU A 43 6.65 3.93 3.06
N PRO A 44 7.02 4.12 1.78
CA PRO A 44 7.97 3.25 1.10
C PRO A 44 9.34 3.33 1.78
N LYS A 45 9.76 2.25 2.45
CA LYS A 45 11.05 2.19 3.17
C LYS A 45 12.16 1.50 2.39
N PHE A 46 11.81 0.69 1.38
CA PHE A 46 12.78 -0.10 0.63
C PHE A 46 12.97 0.51 -0.76
N GLU A 47 14.16 1.00 -1.04
CA GLU A 47 14.51 1.61 -2.32
C GLU A 47 15.38 0.64 -3.13
N CYS A 48 15.06 0.46 -4.41
CA CYS A 48 15.98 -0.18 -5.34
C CYS A 48 17.11 0.79 -5.66
N LYS A 49 18.36 0.44 -5.35
CA LYS A 49 19.52 1.30 -5.62
C LYS A 49 19.90 1.37 -7.11
N ILE A 50 19.37 0.46 -7.93
CA ILE A 50 19.61 0.43 -9.38
C ILE A 50 18.66 1.39 -10.12
N CYS A 51 17.35 1.32 -9.84
CA CYS A 51 16.35 2.11 -10.59
C CYS A 51 15.62 3.16 -9.74
N GLY A 52 15.96 3.32 -8.46
CA GLY A 52 15.33 4.29 -7.55
C GLY A 52 13.90 3.94 -7.13
N ARG A 53 13.31 2.84 -7.63
CA ARG A 53 11.92 2.47 -7.31
C ARG A 53 11.77 2.14 -5.83
N LYS A 54 10.77 2.75 -5.19
CA LYS A 54 10.49 2.55 -3.76
C LYS A 54 9.35 1.56 -3.54
N PHE A 55 9.49 0.76 -2.49
CA PHE A 55 8.56 -0.30 -2.11
C PHE A 55 8.21 -0.19 -0.63
N LYS A 56 6.94 -0.48 -0.33
CA LYS A 56 6.41 -0.50 1.04
C LYS A 56 6.73 -1.79 1.78
N HIS A 57 7.01 -2.88 1.06
CA HIS A 57 7.26 -4.20 1.64
C HIS A 57 8.55 -4.82 1.14
N LYS A 58 9.31 -5.42 2.07
CA LYS A 58 10.60 -6.07 1.81
C LYS A 58 10.51 -7.17 0.75
N HIS A 59 9.50 -8.04 0.85
CA HIS A 59 9.34 -9.14 -0.11
C HIS A 59 9.12 -8.64 -1.55
N ARG A 60 8.32 -7.56 -1.75
CA ARG A 60 8.12 -6.97 -3.09
C ARG A 60 9.42 -6.36 -3.63
N TRP A 61 10.18 -5.67 -2.79
CA TRP A 61 11.50 -5.14 -3.16
C TRP A 61 12.50 -6.25 -3.50
N GLN A 62 12.58 -7.32 -2.69
CA GLN A 62 13.46 -8.46 -2.95
C GLN A 62 13.11 -9.18 -4.26
N SER A 63 11.82 -9.41 -4.51
CA SER A 63 11.37 -10.01 -5.78
C SER A 63 11.66 -9.08 -6.96
N HIS A 64 11.47 -7.77 -6.81
CA HIS A 64 11.83 -6.80 -7.85
C HIS A 64 13.33 -6.85 -8.16
N ARG A 65 14.22 -6.80 -7.15
CA ARG A 65 15.67 -6.90 -7.38
C ARG A 65 16.03 -8.20 -8.10
N ARG A 66 15.51 -9.33 -7.64
CA ARG A 66 15.81 -10.64 -8.25
C ARG A 66 15.28 -10.78 -9.67
N LEU A 67 14.04 -10.39 -9.93
CA LEU A 67 13.38 -10.66 -11.21
C LEU A 67 13.61 -9.59 -12.27
N ILE A 68 13.77 -8.33 -11.86
CA ILE A 68 13.90 -7.20 -12.79
C ILE A 68 15.36 -6.80 -12.98
N HIS A 69 16.19 -6.94 -11.95
CA HIS A 69 17.60 -6.56 -12.05
C HIS A 69 18.55 -7.73 -12.22
N TYR A 70 18.18 -8.97 -11.87
CA TYR A 70 18.87 -10.28 -12.07
C TYR A 70 20.39 -10.36 -11.78
N ILE A 71 21.04 -9.25 -11.50
CA ILE A 71 22.48 -9.05 -11.40
C ILE A 71 22.69 -8.19 -10.16
N ASP A 72 22.75 -8.84 -9.01
CA ASP A 72 23.17 -8.24 -7.73
C ASP A 72 23.41 -9.34 -6.68
N VAL A 73 23.96 -10.49 -7.13
CA VAL A 73 24.60 -11.53 -6.32
C VAL A 73 25.85 -11.98 -7.07
#